data_AF-A0A7C1ALP2-F1
#
_entry.id   AF-A0A7C1ALP2-F1
#
_cell.length_a   1.000
_cell.length_b   1.000
_cell.length_c   1.000
_cell.angle_alpha   90.00
_cell.angle_beta   90.00
_cell.angle_gamma   90.00
#
_symmetry.space_group_name_H-M   'P 1'
#
loop_
_entity.id
_entity.type
_entity.pdbx_description
1 polymer ?
#
loop_
_entity_poly.entity_id
_entity_poly.type
_entity_poly.pdbx_seq_one_letter_code
_entity_poly.pdbx_strand_id
1 'polypeptide(L)'
;FAEIREKLVPAEEGLFKLNAGLTEKYDKNVPDSCRRSVRFMLTSEISNIYKKNGKTRKNHNLVFMPDFEAVSNFNSRLDKICNIQSDGRPILGMDAKNLLDIALETSDRSFFVPAHIWTPWFSVLGSKSGFDSIEECFEDLTPYIFAVETGLSSDPPMNWRIKHLDGLTLISNSDAHSPMKLGREANIFDTSLNYGSIISAMKTGNPQRFLGTFEFYPEEGKYHLDGHRKCNLSFSPKQTMAAGGICPVCKKPLTLGVLYRVEELADRSEGEITEKRNPFYSIVPLADILSEILQVGPNSKKVGRNYLSALTSLGDEFTILDQLDYDLIENAGIPLLGEAIRRMRCGKLHVLPGYDGEYGKVKIFGEQERETLMGQKLLFHLPSSVSKIKEKINHRPTKPESCLKLSCKNKENQDGIFKAQPFQTDHAASRRDSKGFKVLLDDLNDQQRQAVLHNEGPMLIAAGPGTGKTRTLTHRIAYLVKEKQVLAGNILALTFTNKAAREMKERLSSLLDHRIDLPLATTFHSFCYDLLNRRKSHPPMFIIDENDRIYMIHEALRQAKRKNISIFEKPDILLERIMTAKQQILSPDDYLQAVANSIKAESFVSIYRLYQNLLSFQHFYDYEDLVFQVVVRL
;
A
#
# COMPACT_ATOMS: atom_id res chain seq x y z
N PHE A 1 4.81 -13.25 12.15
CA PHE A 1 6.13 -12.92 11.56
C PHE A 1 7.01 -14.14 11.21
N ALA A 2 6.48 -15.38 11.10
CA ALA A 2 7.32 -16.57 10.85
C ALA A 2 8.13 -16.50 9.54
N GLU A 3 7.48 -16.11 8.44
CA GLU A 3 8.12 -15.90 7.13
C GLU A 3 9.28 -14.90 7.17
N ILE A 4 9.17 -13.84 7.97
CA ILE A 4 10.23 -12.84 8.16
C ILE A 4 11.44 -13.49 8.85
N ARG A 5 11.20 -14.33 9.87
CA ARG A 5 12.24 -15.07 10.62
C ARG A 5 12.90 -16.19 9.80
N GLU A 6 12.23 -16.71 8.78
CA GLU A 6 12.78 -17.69 7.83
C GLU A 6 13.66 -17.02 6.75
N LYS A 7 13.19 -15.88 6.22
CA LYS A 7 13.82 -15.19 5.09
C LYS A 7 14.98 -14.27 5.50
N LEU A 8 14.94 -13.73 6.72
CA LEU A 8 15.95 -12.81 7.24
C LEU A 8 16.94 -13.47 8.21
N VAL A 9 18.20 -13.07 8.10
CA VAL A 9 19.28 -13.39 9.05
C VAL A 9 19.87 -12.09 9.61
N PRO A 10 20.45 -12.09 10.83
CA PRO A 10 21.15 -10.92 11.38
C PRO A 10 22.28 -10.43 10.46
N ALA A 11 22.56 -9.13 10.51
CA ALA A 11 23.61 -8.50 9.72
C ALA A 11 24.49 -7.57 10.59
N GLU A 12 23.89 -6.56 11.19
CA GLU A 12 24.47 -5.65 12.18
C GLU A 12 23.54 -5.58 13.40
N GLU A 13 23.90 -4.81 14.43
CA GLU A 13 23.08 -4.74 15.65
C GLU A 13 21.66 -4.22 15.36
N GLY A 14 20.65 -5.09 15.58
CA GLY A 14 19.24 -4.83 15.29
C GLY A 14 18.89 -4.64 13.81
N LEU A 15 19.79 -5.00 12.89
CA LEU A 15 19.53 -5.00 11.44
C LEU A 15 19.70 -6.39 10.83
N PHE A 16 18.90 -6.64 9.82
CA PHE A 16 18.77 -7.93 9.17
C PHE A 16 19.01 -7.83 7.66
N LYS A 17 19.33 -8.96 7.03
CA LYS A 17 19.49 -9.10 5.57
C LYS A 17 18.78 -10.38 5.09
N LEU A 18 18.45 -10.45 3.81
CA LEU A 18 17.97 -11.70 3.22
C LEU A 18 19.02 -12.81 3.37
N ASN A 19 18.57 -14.04 3.56
CA ASN A 19 19.45 -15.20 3.53
C ASN A 19 20.14 -15.35 2.15
N ALA A 20 21.31 -16.00 2.13
CA ALA A 20 22.20 -15.98 0.96
C ALA A 20 21.52 -16.50 -0.34
N GLY A 21 20.72 -17.58 -0.24
CA GLY A 21 20.03 -18.16 -1.39
C GLY A 21 18.93 -17.27 -1.97
N LEU A 22 18.24 -16.49 -1.13
CA LEU A 22 17.30 -15.47 -1.62
C LEU A 22 18.02 -14.27 -2.23
N THR A 23 19.11 -13.81 -1.62
CA THR A 23 19.94 -12.71 -2.18
C THR A 23 20.46 -13.07 -3.57
N GLU A 24 21.13 -14.22 -3.73
CA GLU A 24 21.66 -14.68 -5.03
C GLU A 24 20.55 -14.92 -6.09
N LYS A 25 19.34 -15.27 -5.65
CA LYS A 25 18.17 -15.44 -6.52
C LYS A 25 17.65 -14.10 -7.05
N TYR A 26 17.57 -13.08 -6.21
CA TYR A 26 16.97 -11.79 -6.58
C TYR A 26 17.97 -10.85 -7.26
N ASP A 27 19.24 -10.82 -6.83
CA ASP A 27 20.30 -9.98 -7.40
C ASP A 27 20.47 -10.16 -8.92
N LYS A 28 20.21 -11.36 -9.45
CA LYS A 28 20.24 -11.68 -10.88
C LYS A 28 19.23 -10.88 -11.73
N ASN A 29 18.24 -10.25 -11.10
CA ASN A 29 17.23 -9.40 -11.75
C ASN A 29 17.49 -7.89 -11.51
N VAL A 30 18.50 -7.56 -10.70
CA VAL A 30 18.91 -6.18 -10.40
C VAL A 30 20.11 -5.83 -11.29
N PRO A 31 20.12 -4.67 -11.98
CA PRO A 31 21.31 -4.21 -12.72
C PRO A 31 22.54 -4.13 -11.82
N ASP A 32 23.70 -4.55 -12.32
CA ASP A 32 24.98 -4.56 -11.58
C ASP A 32 25.29 -3.19 -10.95
N SER A 33 25.04 -2.12 -11.69
CA SER A 33 25.13 -0.71 -11.29
C SER A 33 24.31 -0.37 -10.04
N CYS A 34 23.21 -1.08 -9.78
CA CYS A 34 22.26 -0.84 -8.69
C CYS A 34 22.40 -1.81 -7.50
N ARG A 35 23.23 -2.86 -7.59
CA ARG A 35 23.39 -3.80 -6.47
C ARG A 35 24.09 -3.12 -5.29
N ARG A 36 23.50 -3.25 -4.10
CA ARG A 36 23.98 -2.68 -2.83
C ARG A 36 23.68 -3.64 -1.68
N SER A 37 24.32 -3.44 -0.53
CA SER A 37 23.95 -4.13 0.71
C SER A 37 22.59 -3.62 1.21
N VAL A 38 21.51 -4.35 0.92
CA VAL A 38 20.19 -4.09 1.49
C VAL A 38 20.15 -4.51 2.95
N ARG A 39 19.45 -3.74 3.79
CA ARG A 39 19.13 -4.09 5.20
C ARG A 39 17.65 -3.89 5.48
N PHE A 40 17.17 -4.65 6.46
CA PHE A 40 15.80 -4.63 6.95
C PHE A 40 15.84 -4.34 8.45
N MET A 41 14.97 -3.43 8.90
CA MET A 41 14.66 -3.20 10.30
C MET A 41 13.29 -3.84 10.60
N LEU A 42 13.05 -4.30 11.83
CA LEU A 42 11.77 -4.91 12.19
C LEU A 42 10.75 -3.81 12.52
N THR A 43 9.88 -3.52 11.55
CA THR A 43 8.87 -2.45 11.62
C THR A 43 7.47 -3.02 11.36
N SER A 44 6.47 -2.55 12.11
CA SER A 44 5.05 -2.79 11.79
C SER A 44 4.26 -1.51 11.93
N GLU A 45 3.37 -1.26 10.98
CA GLU A 45 2.27 -0.31 11.16
C GLU A 45 1.13 -1.02 11.91
N ILE A 46 0.42 -0.30 12.77
CA ILE A 46 -0.71 -0.79 13.55
C ILE A 46 -1.84 0.25 13.47
N SER A 47 -3.08 -0.22 13.27
CA SER A 47 -4.25 0.64 13.15
C SER A 47 -5.04 0.64 14.46
N ASN A 48 -5.22 1.80 15.09
CA ASN A 48 -5.97 1.94 16.34
C ASN A 48 -7.34 2.56 16.06
N ILE A 49 -8.42 1.91 16.49
CA ILE A 49 -9.81 2.39 16.36
C ILE A 49 -10.49 2.32 17.73
N TYR A 50 -10.75 3.46 18.34
CA TYR A 50 -11.17 3.55 19.74
C TYR A 50 -12.04 4.78 20.01
N LYS A 51 -12.58 4.92 21.23
CA LYS A 51 -13.30 6.12 21.67
C LYS A 51 -12.46 6.92 22.66
N LYS A 52 -12.29 8.23 22.40
CA LYS A 52 -11.55 9.17 23.27
C LYS A 52 -12.10 10.58 23.11
N ASN A 53 -12.30 11.28 24.23
CA ASN A 53 -12.91 12.60 24.33
C ASN A 53 -14.24 12.71 23.55
N GLY A 54 -15.13 11.74 23.79
CA GLY A 54 -16.46 11.63 23.17
C GLY A 54 -16.50 11.20 21.69
N LYS A 55 -15.37 11.27 20.98
CA LYS A 55 -15.26 10.96 19.54
C LYS A 55 -14.73 9.54 19.31
N THR A 56 -15.11 8.92 18.18
CA THR A 56 -14.41 7.72 17.66
C THR A 56 -13.14 8.19 16.96
N ARG A 57 -11.98 7.92 17.54
CA ARG A 57 -10.67 8.24 16.97
C ARG A 57 -10.20 7.09 16.10
N LYS A 58 -9.43 7.43 15.07
CA LYS A 58 -8.68 6.46 14.25
C LYS A 58 -7.33 7.07 13.93
N ASN A 59 -6.26 6.39 14.33
CA ASN A 59 -4.89 6.72 13.94
C ASN A 59 -4.10 5.44 13.62
N HIS A 60 -3.05 5.59 12.82
CA HIS A 60 -2.07 4.56 12.54
C HIS A 60 -0.75 4.92 13.22
N ASN A 61 -0.01 3.91 13.65
CA ASN A 61 1.23 4.08 14.40
C ASN A 61 2.27 3.06 13.91
N LEU A 62 3.48 3.51 13.61
CA LEU A 62 4.62 2.65 13.34
C LEU A 62 5.30 2.25 14.65
N VAL A 63 5.58 0.96 14.78
CA VAL A 63 6.38 0.39 15.88
C VAL A 63 7.62 -0.27 15.30
N PHE A 64 8.78 0.22 15.71
CA PHE A 64 10.11 -0.27 15.34
C PHE A 64 10.68 -1.06 16.52
N MET A 65 11.11 -2.30 16.29
CA MET A 65 11.66 -3.18 17.31
C MET A 65 13.11 -3.55 17.01
N PRO A 66 13.99 -3.67 18.03
CA PRO A 66 15.39 -3.98 17.83
C PRO A 66 15.63 -5.39 17.27
N ASP A 67 14.83 -6.37 17.67
CA ASP A 67 15.09 -7.78 17.39
C ASP A 67 13.83 -8.65 17.48
N PHE A 68 13.99 -9.95 17.18
CA PHE A 68 12.89 -10.91 17.20
C PHE A 68 12.40 -11.29 18.61
N GLU A 69 13.15 -11.00 19.68
CA GLU A 69 12.71 -11.24 21.05
C GLU A 69 11.77 -10.12 21.51
N ALA A 70 12.14 -8.87 21.30
CA ALA A 70 11.25 -7.71 21.48
C ALA A 70 9.95 -7.86 20.67
N VAL A 71 10.04 -8.26 19.39
CA VAL A 71 8.87 -8.59 18.56
C VAL A 71 8.06 -9.76 19.14
N SER A 72 8.69 -10.77 19.75
CA SER A 72 7.98 -11.89 20.37
C SER A 72 7.24 -11.47 21.65
N ASN A 73 7.87 -10.63 22.47
CA ASN A 73 7.31 -10.10 23.72
C ASN A 73 6.13 -9.17 23.45
N PHE A 74 6.30 -8.22 22.53
CA PHE A 74 5.26 -7.28 22.09
C PHE A 74 4.03 -8.00 21.51
N ASN A 75 4.24 -8.96 20.59
CA ASN A 75 3.14 -9.76 20.05
C ASN A 75 2.47 -10.60 21.15
N SER A 76 3.23 -11.19 22.08
CA SER A 76 2.69 -11.98 23.20
C SER A 76 1.97 -11.13 24.27
N ARG A 77 2.16 -9.81 24.27
CA ARG A 77 1.40 -8.85 25.09
C ARG A 77 0.13 -8.40 24.39
N LEU A 78 0.17 -8.16 23.07
CA LEU A 78 -0.99 -7.76 22.27
C LEU A 78 -2.00 -8.89 22.01
N ASP A 79 -1.56 -10.09 21.65
CA ASP A 79 -2.45 -11.23 21.30
C ASP A 79 -3.39 -11.63 22.45
N LYS A 80 -3.01 -11.32 23.70
CA LYS A 80 -3.83 -11.46 24.92
C LYS A 80 -5.00 -10.47 25.02
N ILE A 81 -4.98 -9.40 24.24
CA ILE A 81 -5.91 -8.26 24.30
C ILE A 81 -6.70 -8.11 22.99
N CYS A 82 -6.06 -8.39 21.85
CA CYS A 82 -6.59 -8.10 20.52
C CYS A 82 -6.05 -9.08 19.45
N ASN A 83 -6.81 -9.26 18.36
CA ASN A 83 -6.43 -10.19 17.30
C ASN A 83 -5.42 -9.56 16.32
N ILE A 84 -4.13 -9.82 16.57
CA ILE A 84 -3.02 -9.37 15.73
C ILE A 84 -2.74 -10.27 14.51
N GLN A 85 -3.53 -11.34 14.32
CA GLN A 85 -3.28 -12.39 13.32
C GLN A 85 -4.24 -12.29 12.11
N SER A 86 -4.93 -11.16 11.97
CA SER A 86 -6.04 -10.99 11.03
C SER A 86 -5.69 -10.28 9.71
N ASP A 87 -4.63 -9.48 9.73
CA ASP A 87 -4.22 -8.57 8.66
C ASP A 87 -2.68 -8.37 8.74
N GLY A 88 -2.05 -7.82 7.69
CA GLY A 88 -0.67 -7.36 7.76
C GLY A 88 -0.50 -6.09 8.60
N ARG A 89 -1.54 -5.25 8.65
CA ARG A 89 -1.68 -4.11 9.59
C ARG A 89 -2.78 -4.44 10.60
N PRO A 90 -2.45 -4.95 11.79
CA PRO A 90 -3.47 -5.38 12.74
C PRO A 90 -4.31 -4.18 13.22
N ILE A 91 -5.64 -4.38 13.28
CA ILE A 91 -6.61 -3.35 13.66
C ILE A 91 -7.04 -3.58 15.11
N LEU A 92 -6.67 -2.66 16.01
CA LEU A 92 -6.82 -2.79 17.45
C LEU A 92 -7.93 -1.88 17.98
N GLY A 93 -8.80 -2.45 18.82
CA GLY A 93 -9.84 -1.71 19.56
C GLY A 93 -9.30 -0.92 20.76
N MET A 94 -8.12 -0.30 20.63
CA MET A 94 -7.26 0.14 21.72
C MET A 94 -6.77 1.59 21.49
N ASP A 95 -6.63 2.37 22.56
CA ASP A 95 -5.99 3.69 22.51
C ASP A 95 -4.52 3.59 22.03
N ALA A 96 -4.09 4.52 21.18
CA ALA A 96 -2.71 4.64 20.74
C ALA A 96 -1.75 4.89 21.92
N LYS A 97 -2.20 5.61 22.96
CA LYS A 97 -1.47 5.75 24.23
C LYS A 97 -1.13 4.38 24.84
N ASN A 98 -2.11 3.48 24.93
CA ASN A 98 -1.94 2.15 25.52
C ASN A 98 -1.09 1.22 24.62
N LEU A 99 -1.06 1.47 23.30
CA LEU A 99 -0.16 0.76 22.39
C LEU A 99 1.29 1.21 22.56
N LEU A 100 1.53 2.51 22.75
CA LEU A 100 2.83 3.07 23.10
C LEU A 100 3.31 2.54 24.46
N ASP A 101 2.45 2.56 25.48
CA ASP A 101 2.70 1.97 26.81
C ASP A 101 3.15 0.50 26.70
N ILE A 102 2.41 -0.33 25.95
CA ILE A 102 2.77 -1.73 25.69
C ILE A 102 4.10 -1.88 24.91
N ALA A 103 4.44 -0.95 24.00
CA ALA A 103 5.72 -0.98 23.31
C ALA A 103 6.89 -0.68 24.28
N LEU A 104 6.72 0.29 25.18
CA LEU A 104 7.69 0.64 26.22
C LEU A 104 7.82 -0.45 27.30
N GLU A 105 6.71 -1.06 27.74
CA GLU A 105 6.69 -2.22 28.65
C GLU A 105 7.51 -3.41 28.10
N THR A 106 7.47 -3.64 26.79
CA THR A 106 8.03 -4.85 26.16
C THR A 106 9.40 -4.65 25.53
N SER A 107 9.82 -3.41 25.28
CA SER A 107 11.22 -3.05 25.01
C SER A 107 11.48 -1.56 25.25
N ASP A 108 12.40 -1.26 26.16
CA ASP A 108 12.99 0.07 26.41
C ASP A 108 13.66 0.66 25.14
N ARG A 109 14.20 -0.23 24.31
CA ARG A 109 14.82 0.07 23.02
C ARG A 109 13.81 0.30 21.89
N SER A 110 12.51 0.08 22.10
CA SER A 110 11.50 0.33 21.07
C SER A 110 11.50 1.78 20.58
N PHE A 111 10.93 1.98 19.40
CA PHE A 111 10.67 3.30 18.86
C PHE A 111 9.29 3.34 18.20
N PHE A 112 8.57 4.42 18.46
CA PHE A 112 7.15 4.57 18.15
C PHE A 112 6.96 5.90 17.42
N VAL A 113 6.24 5.87 16.30
CA VAL A 113 6.03 7.04 15.45
C VAL A 113 4.57 7.08 14.98
N PRO A 114 3.82 8.16 15.25
CA PRO A 114 2.52 8.40 14.61
C PRO A 114 2.66 8.42 13.08
N ALA A 115 1.92 7.56 12.39
CA ALA A 115 2.01 7.40 10.94
C ALA A 115 1.24 8.50 10.18
N HIS A 116 1.79 8.90 9.04
CA HIS A 116 1.22 9.78 8.01
C HIS A 116 0.23 10.84 8.53
N ILE A 117 0.67 11.69 9.48
CA ILE A 117 -0.21 12.27 10.52
C ILE A 117 -1.37 13.14 10.01
N TRP A 118 -1.34 13.59 8.75
CA TRP A 118 -2.31 14.51 8.17
C TRP A 118 -3.42 13.89 7.31
N THR A 119 -3.35 12.61 6.93
CA THR A 119 -4.40 12.08 6.03
C THR A 119 -5.78 12.13 6.73
N PRO A 120 -6.88 12.49 6.04
CA PRO A 120 -8.12 12.94 6.73
C PRO A 120 -8.74 11.94 7.71
N TRP A 121 -8.46 10.65 7.49
CA TRP A 121 -8.85 9.53 8.35
C TRP A 121 -7.58 8.82 8.83
N PHE A 122 -7.70 7.99 9.87
CA PHE A 122 -6.62 7.07 10.29
C PHE A 122 -5.28 7.75 10.64
N SER A 123 -5.26 9.06 10.95
CA SER A 123 -4.03 9.82 11.19
C SER A 123 -4.19 10.76 12.39
N VAL A 124 -3.12 11.04 13.14
CA VAL A 124 -3.21 11.72 14.45
C VAL A 124 -3.72 13.16 14.35
N LEU A 125 -3.45 13.92 13.29
CA LEU A 125 -3.96 15.29 13.08
C LEU A 125 -5.07 15.38 12.02
N GLY A 126 -5.47 14.24 11.43
CA GLY A 126 -6.43 14.15 10.32
C GLY A 126 -7.84 14.67 10.64
N SER A 127 -8.41 15.46 9.72
CA SER A 127 -9.61 16.29 9.96
C SER A 127 -10.94 15.56 10.24
N LYS A 128 -10.99 14.22 10.20
CA LYS A 128 -12.21 13.42 10.47
C LYS A 128 -12.10 12.50 11.68
N SER A 129 -10.90 12.00 12.00
CA SER A 129 -10.71 11.02 13.08
C SER A 129 -9.47 11.24 13.97
N GLY A 130 -8.68 12.26 13.65
CA GLY A 130 -7.53 12.69 14.45
C GLY A 130 -7.93 13.60 15.61
N PHE A 131 -6.92 14.30 16.11
CA PHE A 131 -6.84 15.15 17.29
C PHE A 131 -6.37 16.55 16.86
N ASP A 132 -6.49 17.52 17.76
CA ASP A 132 -5.99 18.89 17.50
C ASP A 132 -4.51 19.08 17.92
N SER A 133 -3.92 18.10 18.62
CA SER A 133 -2.47 18.01 18.87
C SER A 133 -2.00 16.57 19.17
N ILE A 134 -0.68 16.36 19.26
CA ILE A 134 -0.08 15.06 19.65
C ILE A 134 -0.35 14.77 21.15
N GLU A 135 -0.36 15.79 21.99
CA GLU A 135 -0.66 15.75 23.42
C GLU A 135 -2.07 15.23 23.70
N GLU A 136 -3.08 15.63 22.91
CA GLU A 136 -4.46 15.12 23.06
C GLU A 136 -4.58 13.61 22.77
N CYS A 137 -3.61 13.04 22.04
CA CYS A 137 -3.54 11.63 21.69
C CYS A 137 -2.79 10.80 22.76
N PHE A 138 -1.57 11.22 23.13
CA PHE A 138 -0.65 10.42 23.97
C PHE A 138 -0.55 10.87 25.44
N GLU A 139 -1.09 12.04 25.80
CA GLU A 139 -1.16 12.55 27.18
C GLU A 139 0.24 12.62 27.85
N ASP A 140 0.39 12.04 29.04
CA ASP A 140 1.64 11.93 29.79
C ASP A 140 2.71 11.07 29.11
N LEU A 141 2.36 10.28 28.09
CA LEU A 141 3.33 9.53 27.27
C LEU A 141 3.82 10.31 26.04
N THR A 142 3.33 11.52 25.77
CA THR A 142 3.84 12.37 24.67
C THR A 142 5.37 12.57 24.69
N PRO A 143 6.08 12.70 25.84
CA PRO A 143 7.54 12.80 25.87
C PRO A 143 8.31 11.58 25.32
N TYR A 144 7.64 10.46 25.02
CA TYR A 144 8.22 9.29 24.36
C TYR A 144 7.99 9.27 22.84
N ILE A 145 7.23 10.25 22.30
CA ILE A 145 7.16 10.52 20.87
C ILE A 145 8.30 11.50 20.53
N PHE A 146 9.27 11.05 19.72
CA PHE A 146 10.41 11.88 19.29
C PHE A 146 10.38 12.21 17.79
N ALA A 147 9.48 11.59 17.04
CA ALA A 147 9.31 11.77 15.60
C ALA A 147 7.86 11.54 15.20
N VAL A 148 7.49 12.10 14.05
CA VAL A 148 6.20 11.90 13.38
C VAL A 148 6.43 11.71 11.89
N GLU A 149 5.59 10.90 11.26
CA GLU A 149 5.65 10.70 9.81
C GLU A 149 4.78 11.74 9.08
N THR A 150 5.36 12.45 8.12
CA THR A 150 4.66 13.42 7.26
C THR A 150 3.61 12.70 6.42
N GLY A 151 4.08 11.76 5.58
CA GLY A 151 3.32 10.98 4.62
C GLY A 151 2.71 11.83 3.50
N LEU A 152 2.52 11.16 2.35
CA LEU A 152 1.93 11.53 1.03
C LEU A 152 0.88 12.66 0.90
N SER A 153 0.34 13.19 1.99
CA SER A 153 -0.61 14.32 2.03
C SER A 153 -0.04 15.58 2.69
N SER A 154 1.20 15.57 3.18
CA SER A 154 1.89 16.74 3.73
C SER A 154 3.40 16.69 3.47
N ASP A 155 4.04 17.85 3.46
CA ASP A 155 5.50 17.98 3.41
C ASP A 155 6.04 18.68 4.69
N PRO A 156 7.36 18.77 4.87
CA PRO A 156 7.94 19.52 5.99
C PRO A 156 7.50 21.00 6.04
N PRO A 157 7.46 21.77 4.94
CA PRO A 157 6.83 23.09 4.90
C PRO A 157 5.44 23.21 5.52
N MET A 158 4.53 22.27 5.25
CA MET A 158 3.20 22.22 5.88
C MET A 158 3.30 21.95 7.39
N ASN A 159 4.10 20.96 7.79
CA ASN A 159 4.26 20.55 9.20
C ASN A 159 4.93 21.63 10.05
N TRP A 160 5.91 22.35 9.50
CA TRP A 160 6.65 23.43 10.15
C TRP A 160 5.79 24.63 10.60
N ARG A 161 4.54 24.71 10.12
CA ARG A 161 3.59 25.74 10.54
C ARG A 161 3.00 25.51 11.93
N ILE A 162 3.16 24.30 12.46
CA ILE A 162 2.60 23.85 13.74
C ILE A 162 3.69 23.89 14.81
N LYS A 163 3.54 24.74 15.82
CA LYS A 163 4.58 24.97 16.85
C LYS A 163 4.82 23.76 17.74
N HIS A 164 3.79 22.96 18.03
CA HIS A 164 3.94 21.76 18.85
C HIS A 164 4.69 20.61 18.13
N LEU A 165 4.96 20.73 16.82
CA LEU A 165 5.80 19.78 16.08
C LEU A 165 7.30 20.15 16.08
N ASP A 166 7.70 21.35 16.53
CA ASP A 166 9.10 21.82 16.52
C ASP A 166 10.08 20.88 17.27
N GLY A 167 9.60 20.18 18.29
CA GLY A 167 10.40 19.25 19.10
C GLY A 167 10.63 17.88 18.44
N LEU A 168 9.88 17.56 17.38
CA LEU A 168 9.79 16.22 16.79
C LEU A 168 10.55 16.16 15.47
N THR A 169 11.26 15.06 15.21
CA THR A 169 11.85 14.81 13.89
C THR A 169 10.76 14.45 12.91
N LEU A 170 10.63 15.22 11.83
CA LEU A 170 9.78 14.85 10.70
C LEU A 170 10.48 13.75 9.91
N ILE A 171 9.84 12.58 9.79
CA ILE A 171 10.31 11.48 8.95
C ILE A 171 9.33 11.25 7.79
N SER A 172 9.82 10.67 6.70
CA SER A 172 9.03 10.44 5.48
C SER A 172 9.25 9.01 4.97
N ASN A 173 8.17 8.24 4.78
CA ASN A 173 8.24 6.84 4.34
C ASN A 173 7.14 6.51 3.32
N SER A 174 7.55 5.89 2.21
CA SER A 174 6.74 5.60 1.02
C SER A 174 5.40 4.85 1.13
N ASP A 175 4.96 4.33 2.29
CA ASP A 175 3.75 3.47 2.44
C ASP A 175 3.55 2.51 1.24
N ALA A 176 4.56 1.67 0.99
CA ALA A 176 4.78 1.06 -0.32
C ALA A 176 3.91 -0.19 -0.56
N HIS A 177 2.63 0.02 -0.87
CA HIS A 177 1.67 -1.04 -1.26
C HIS A 177 2.01 -1.73 -2.61
N SER A 178 3.08 -1.33 -3.30
CA SER A 178 3.66 -2.08 -4.43
C SER A 178 5.16 -1.77 -4.60
N PRO A 179 5.98 -2.68 -5.17
CA PRO A 179 7.42 -2.44 -5.34
C PRO A 179 7.77 -1.18 -6.15
N MET A 180 6.93 -0.80 -7.12
CA MET A 180 7.13 0.40 -7.96
C MET A 180 6.78 1.73 -7.26
N LYS A 181 6.32 1.70 -6.01
CA LYS A 181 6.14 2.90 -5.18
C LYS A 181 6.99 2.90 -3.90
N LEU A 182 7.89 1.92 -3.75
CA LEU A 182 8.92 1.95 -2.71
C LEU A 182 9.87 3.13 -2.94
N GLY A 183 10.15 3.92 -1.90
CA GLY A 183 11.09 5.03 -1.99
C GLY A 183 10.56 6.33 -2.62
N ARG A 184 9.26 6.43 -2.94
CA ARG A 184 8.65 7.73 -3.30
C ARG A 184 8.72 8.79 -2.18
N GLU A 185 8.90 8.31 -0.95
CA GLU A 185 9.20 9.04 0.28
C GLU A 185 10.24 8.22 1.05
N ALA A 186 11.28 8.86 1.58
CA ALA A 186 12.38 8.20 2.27
C ALA A 186 13.17 9.13 3.21
N ASN A 187 13.89 8.54 4.17
CA ASN A 187 14.76 9.26 5.11
C ASN A 187 16.24 9.12 4.71
N ILE A 188 17.02 10.20 4.89
CA ILE A 188 18.45 10.25 4.53
C ILE A 188 19.29 10.26 5.81
N PHE A 189 20.11 9.23 6.00
CA PHE A 189 20.95 9.05 7.20
C PHE A 189 22.44 9.14 6.89
N ASP A 190 23.20 9.70 7.82
CA ASP A 190 24.66 9.57 7.92
C ASP A 190 25.01 8.97 9.29
N THR A 191 24.94 7.64 9.36
CA THR A 191 25.08 6.87 10.59
C THR A 191 25.81 5.57 10.33
N SER A 192 26.45 5.01 11.36
CA SER A 192 26.75 3.59 11.38
C SER A 192 25.49 2.77 11.09
N LEU A 193 25.60 1.75 10.23
CA LEU A 193 24.47 0.93 9.79
C LEU A 193 24.07 -0.06 10.89
N ASN A 194 23.37 0.43 11.92
CA ASN A 194 22.79 -0.36 13.01
C ASN A 194 21.53 0.32 13.56
N TYR A 195 20.68 -0.44 14.23
CA TYR A 195 19.40 0.02 14.80
C TYR A 195 19.60 1.21 15.74
N GLY A 196 20.51 1.09 16.73
CA GLY A 196 20.71 2.13 17.75
C GLY A 196 21.09 3.49 17.17
N SER A 197 21.92 3.50 16.12
CA SER A 197 22.37 4.75 15.47
C SER A 197 21.28 5.40 14.63
N ILE A 198 20.51 4.59 13.88
CA ILE A 198 19.39 5.06 13.05
C ILE A 198 18.24 5.59 13.92
N ILE A 199 17.86 4.84 14.97
CA ILE A 199 16.89 5.30 15.96
C ILE A 199 17.39 6.54 16.71
N SER A 200 18.69 6.62 17.06
CA SER A 200 19.26 7.83 17.68
C SER A 200 19.20 9.06 16.77
N ALA A 201 19.42 8.90 15.45
CA ALA A 201 19.25 9.98 14.48
C ALA A 201 17.80 10.48 14.44
N MET A 202 16.82 9.57 14.38
CA MET A 202 15.39 9.95 14.41
C MET A 202 14.95 10.52 15.78
N LYS A 203 15.45 9.99 16.91
CA LYS A 203 15.12 10.52 18.25
C LYS A 203 15.72 11.90 18.54
N THR A 204 16.72 12.36 17.78
CA THR A 204 17.41 13.64 18.01
C THR A 204 17.18 14.69 16.92
N GLY A 205 16.88 14.28 15.69
CA GLY A 205 16.85 15.16 14.52
C GLY A 205 18.21 15.79 14.23
N ASN A 206 19.31 15.19 14.70
CA ASN A 206 20.65 15.75 14.59
C ASN A 206 21.05 15.91 13.10
N PRO A 207 21.39 17.13 12.62
CA PRO A 207 21.60 17.38 11.19
C PRO A 207 22.89 16.80 10.62
N GLN A 208 23.79 16.26 11.47
CA GLN A 208 24.97 15.49 11.05
C GLN A 208 24.68 13.97 10.96
N ARG A 209 23.46 13.51 11.28
CA ARG A 209 23.07 12.09 11.28
C ARG A 209 21.74 11.82 10.58
N PHE A 210 20.80 12.75 10.67
CA PHE A 210 19.56 12.80 9.90
C PHE A 210 19.66 13.97 8.92
N LEU A 211 20.12 13.67 7.70
CA LEU A 211 20.45 14.65 6.67
C LEU A 211 19.22 15.26 5.98
N GLY A 212 18.04 14.71 6.22
CA GLY A 212 16.77 15.17 5.66
C GLY A 212 15.91 14.04 5.10
N THR A 213 14.88 14.43 4.35
CA THR A 213 13.91 13.53 3.71
C THR A 213 13.86 13.72 2.19
N PHE A 214 13.55 12.64 1.47
CA PHE A 214 12.97 12.71 0.13
C PHE A 214 11.45 12.69 0.28
N GLU A 215 10.77 13.65 -0.33
CA GLU A 215 9.32 13.85 -0.17
C GLU A 215 8.59 13.64 -1.50
N PHE A 216 7.37 13.11 -1.43
CA PHE A 216 6.41 13.17 -2.52
C PHE A 216 5.79 14.58 -2.60
N TYR A 217 5.13 14.92 -3.71
CA TYR A 217 4.40 16.18 -3.84
C TYR A 217 2.99 16.04 -3.25
N PRO A 218 2.69 16.60 -2.06
CA PRO A 218 1.39 16.43 -1.40
C PRO A 218 0.25 17.00 -2.25
N GLU A 219 0.53 17.90 -3.19
CA GLU A 219 -0.43 18.48 -4.11
C GLU A 219 -1.04 17.46 -5.09
N GLU A 220 -0.39 16.31 -5.35
CA GLU A 220 -1.04 15.24 -6.13
C GLU A 220 -2.19 14.58 -5.36
N GLY A 221 -2.25 14.72 -4.03
CA GLY A 221 -3.29 14.13 -3.19
C GLY A 221 -4.72 14.55 -3.57
N LYS A 222 -5.65 13.58 -3.62
CA LYS A 222 -7.09 13.76 -3.95
C LYS A 222 -7.83 14.87 -3.18
N TYR A 223 -7.27 15.31 -2.06
CA TYR A 223 -7.85 16.23 -1.09
C TYR A 223 -6.78 17.19 -0.57
N HIS A 224 -5.84 17.65 -1.39
CA HIS A 224 -4.83 18.62 -0.94
C HIS A 224 -5.46 19.99 -0.69
N LEU A 225 -6.03 20.59 -1.74
CA LEU A 225 -6.80 21.83 -1.67
C LEU A 225 -8.28 21.59 -1.35
N ASP A 226 -8.94 22.66 -0.93
CA ASP A 226 -10.40 22.71 -0.83
C ASP A 226 -11.04 22.79 -2.20
N GLY A 227 -12.28 22.35 -2.32
CA GLY A 227 -13.05 22.69 -3.51
C GLY A 227 -14.42 22.04 -3.65
N HIS A 228 -14.96 22.15 -4.85
CA HIS A 228 -16.19 21.49 -5.27
C HIS A 228 -16.09 21.17 -6.77
N ARG A 229 -15.67 19.93 -7.07
CA ARG A 229 -15.40 19.34 -8.39
C ARG A 229 -16.53 19.58 -9.39
N LYS A 230 -17.78 19.48 -8.93
CA LYS A 230 -18.99 19.68 -9.77
C LYS A 230 -19.17 21.12 -10.25
N CYS A 231 -18.39 22.07 -9.73
CA CYS A 231 -18.30 23.45 -10.21
C CYS A 231 -16.92 23.81 -10.77
N ASN A 232 -16.01 22.84 -10.92
CA ASN A 232 -14.60 23.04 -11.30
C ASN A 232 -13.91 24.15 -10.48
N LEU A 233 -14.16 24.15 -9.17
CA LEU A 233 -13.67 25.17 -8.24
C LEU A 233 -12.73 24.52 -7.22
N SER A 234 -11.48 25.00 -7.18
CA SER A 234 -10.48 24.69 -6.18
C SER A 234 -10.05 25.99 -5.49
N PHE A 235 -9.82 25.96 -4.18
CA PHE A 235 -9.49 27.12 -3.35
C PHE A 235 -8.34 26.81 -2.40
N SER A 236 -7.53 27.83 -2.09
CA SER A 236 -6.64 27.80 -0.93
C SER A 236 -7.42 28.00 0.37
N PRO A 237 -6.90 27.55 1.53
CA PRO A 237 -7.63 27.65 2.80
C PRO A 237 -8.13 29.06 3.13
N LYS A 238 -7.31 30.07 2.85
CA LYS A 238 -7.65 31.49 3.07
C LYS A 238 -8.80 31.96 2.17
N GLN A 239 -8.92 31.43 0.95
CA GLN A 239 -10.07 31.68 0.07
C GLN A 239 -11.34 30.98 0.58
N THR A 240 -11.21 29.73 1.06
CA THR A 240 -12.30 28.97 1.68
C THR A 240 -12.83 29.63 2.94
N MET A 241 -11.96 30.12 3.82
CA MET A 241 -12.32 30.89 5.01
C MET A 241 -13.03 32.20 4.63
N ALA A 242 -12.50 32.96 3.66
CA ALA A 242 -13.15 34.18 3.16
C ALA A 242 -14.52 33.92 2.49
N ALA A 243 -14.73 32.73 1.93
CA ALA A 243 -16.00 32.27 1.37
C ALA A 243 -16.92 31.59 2.41
N GLY A 244 -16.55 31.56 3.70
CA GLY A 244 -17.32 30.93 4.77
C GLY A 244 -17.52 29.41 4.61
N GLY A 245 -16.60 28.73 3.91
CA GLY A 245 -16.71 27.30 3.59
C GLY A 245 -17.76 26.95 2.54
N ILE A 246 -18.39 27.94 1.88
CA ILE A 246 -19.46 27.74 0.90
C ILE A 246 -18.97 28.02 -0.53
N CYS A 247 -19.29 27.10 -1.44
CA CYS A 247 -18.98 27.27 -2.86
C CYS A 247 -19.77 28.45 -3.46
N PRO A 248 -19.11 29.52 -3.96
CA PRO A 248 -19.80 30.69 -4.49
C PRO A 248 -20.69 30.38 -5.70
N VAL A 249 -20.39 29.33 -6.46
CA VAL A 249 -21.13 28.95 -7.69
C VAL A 249 -22.46 28.27 -7.37
N CYS A 250 -22.49 27.29 -6.46
CA CYS A 250 -23.68 26.46 -6.21
C CYS A 250 -24.30 26.61 -4.81
N LYS A 251 -23.69 27.42 -3.94
CA LYS A 251 -24.07 27.67 -2.55
C LYS A 251 -24.13 26.42 -1.65
N LYS A 252 -23.40 25.35 -2.01
CA LYS A 252 -23.21 24.15 -1.18
C LYS A 252 -21.87 24.22 -0.43
N PRO A 253 -21.69 23.50 0.69
CA PRO A 253 -20.39 23.39 1.35
C PRO A 253 -19.28 22.91 0.40
N LEU A 254 -18.08 23.41 0.62
CA LEU A 254 -16.85 22.94 0.00
C LEU A 254 -16.38 21.64 0.67
N THR A 255 -15.78 20.75 -0.10
CA THR A 255 -14.99 19.63 0.45
C THR A 255 -13.66 20.21 0.92
N LEU A 256 -13.44 20.19 2.25
CA LEU A 256 -12.22 20.73 2.87
C LEU A 256 -11.04 19.77 2.71
N GLY A 257 -9.89 20.32 2.31
CA GLY A 257 -8.64 19.59 2.05
C GLY A 257 -7.76 19.42 3.28
N VAL A 258 -6.62 18.76 3.07
CA VAL A 258 -5.57 18.56 4.08
C VAL A 258 -4.84 19.86 4.36
N LEU A 259 -4.59 20.70 3.33
CA LEU A 259 -3.97 22.01 3.54
C LEU A 259 -4.85 22.94 4.39
N TYR A 260 -6.19 22.81 4.33
CA TYR A 260 -7.10 23.53 5.21
C TYR A 260 -6.99 23.05 6.66
N ARG A 261 -6.85 21.74 6.90
CA ARG A 261 -6.60 21.20 8.25
C ARG A 261 -5.24 21.65 8.81
N VAL A 262 -4.23 21.83 7.96
CA VAL A 262 -2.97 22.47 8.36
C VAL A 262 -3.19 23.95 8.72
N GLU A 263 -3.96 24.70 7.93
CA GLU A 263 -4.31 26.10 8.23
C GLU A 263 -5.11 26.26 9.53
N GLU A 264 -6.04 25.35 9.83
CA GLU A 264 -6.81 25.32 11.10
C GLU A 264 -5.93 25.17 12.34
N LEU A 265 -4.80 24.46 12.23
CA LEU A 265 -3.88 24.19 13.34
C LEU A 265 -2.60 25.06 13.28
N ALA A 266 -2.48 25.97 12.31
CA ALA A 266 -1.25 26.72 12.08
C ALA A 266 -1.04 27.87 13.08
N ASP A 267 -0.04 27.72 13.95
CA ASP A 267 0.53 28.81 14.75
C ASP A 267 1.24 29.88 13.89
N ARG A 268 1.59 29.53 12.64
CA ARG A 268 2.52 30.30 11.79
C ARG A 268 2.03 30.58 10.38
N SER A 269 2.62 31.62 9.81
CA SER A 269 2.46 31.92 8.39
C SER A 269 3.14 30.88 7.51
N GLU A 270 2.59 30.71 6.32
CA GLU A 270 3.20 29.96 5.22
C GLU A 270 4.57 30.56 4.86
N GLY A 271 5.60 29.72 4.72
CA GLY A 271 6.98 30.17 4.47
C GLY A 271 7.75 30.70 5.69
N GLU A 272 7.17 30.73 6.88
CA GLU A 272 7.85 31.15 8.11
C GLU A 272 8.91 30.11 8.56
N ILE A 273 10.15 30.55 8.81
CA ILE A 273 11.31 29.67 9.08
C ILE A 273 11.76 29.76 10.54
N THR A 274 12.00 28.60 11.16
CA THR A 274 12.50 28.44 12.54
C THR A 274 13.82 27.67 12.57
N GLU A 275 14.57 27.77 13.67
CA GLU A 275 16.02 27.48 13.73
C GLU A 275 16.41 26.01 13.52
N LYS A 276 15.61 25.05 13.99
CA LYS A 276 15.91 23.61 13.89
C LYS A 276 14.97 22.93 12.89
N ARG A 277 15.43 22.80 11.64
CA ARG A 277 14.72 22.07 10.57
C ARG A 277 15.71 21.24 9.75
N ASN A 278 15.44 19.95 9.61
CA ASN A 278 16.21 19.09 8.71
C ASN A 278 15.83 19.40 7.25
N PRO A 279 16.75 19.29 6.28
CA PRO A 279 16.44 19.49 4.86
C PRO A 279 15.35 18.55 4.33
N PHE A 280 14.71 18.93 3.24
CA PHE A 280 13.83 18.04 2.48
C PHE A 280 14.06 18.23 0.97
N TYR A 281 13.73 17.22 0.19
CA TYR A 281 13.97 17.17 -1.25
C TYR A 281 12.76 16.54 -1.95
N SER A 282 11.85 17.37 -2.48
CA SER A 282 10.70 16.89 -3.25
C SER A 282 11.14 16.21 -4.55
N ILE A 283 10.63 15.00 -4.82
CA ILE A 283 11.01 14.19 -5.98
C ILE A 283 9.81 13.74 -6.81
N VAL A 284 10.01 13.67 -8.13
CA VAL A 284 9.14 12.97 -9.07
C VAL A 284 9.80 11.61 -9.39
N PRO A 285 9.13 10.47 -9.20
CA PRO A 285 9.72 9.16 -9.50
C PRO A 285 10.17 9.06 -10.96
N LEU A 286 11.32 8.43 -11.21
CA LEU A 286 11.96 8.34 -12.53
C LEU A 286 11.05 7.67 -13.57
N ALA A 287 10.20 6.71 -13.17
CA ALA A 287 9.19 6.13 -14.06
C ALA A 287 8.12 7.15 -14.50
N ASP A 288 7.75 8.08 -13.64
CA ASP A 288 6.78 9.15 -13.91
C ASP A 288 7.43 10.29 -14.73
N ILE A 289 8.71 10.62 -14.48
CA ILE A 289 9.54 11.49 -15.36
C ILE A 289 9.60 10.93 -16.80
N LEU A 290 9.94 9.63 -16.93
CA LEU A 290 10.05 8.97 -18.22
C LEU A 290 8.69 8.84 -18.91
N SER A 291 7.60 8.68 -18.15
CA SER A 291 6.22 8.73 -18.67
C SER A 291 5.92 10.05 -19.38
N GLU A 292 6.24 11.19 -18.74
CA GLU A 292 6.03 12.52 -19.33
C GLU A 292 6.92 12.76 -20.55
N ILE A 293 8.21 12.42 -20.48
CA ILE A 293 9.15 12.57 -21.61
C ILE A 293 8.66 11.77 -22.83
N LEU A 294 8.28 10.51 -22.61
CA LEU A 294 7.98 9.54 -23.66
C LEU A 294 6.52 9.55 -24.13
N GLN A 295 5.66 10.37 -23.50
CA GLN A 295 4.22 10.53 -23.76
C GLN A 295 3.45 9.20 -23.78
N VAL A 296 3.70 8.38 -22.76
CA VAL A 296 3.04 7.07 -22.54
C VAL A 296 2.98 6.82 -21.03
N GLY A 297 1.94 6.12 -20.54
CA GLY A 297 1.79 5.89 -19.10
C GLY A 297 3.00 5.16 -18.45
N PRO A 298 3.23 5.36 -17.14
CA PRO A 298 4.44 4.89 -16.44
C PRO A 298 4.56 3.36 -16.42
N ASN A 299 3.43 2.65 -16.39
CA ASN A 299 3.37 1.18 -16.46
C ASN A 299 3.62 0.62 -17.89
N SER A 300 3.94 1.46 -18.88
CA SER A 300 4.14 1.00 -20.26
C SER A 300 5.47 0.26 -20.45
N LYS A 301 5.47 -0.73 -21.36
CA LYS A 301 6.71 -1.44 -21.78
C LYS A 301 7.79 -0.50 -22.35
N LYS A 302 7.41 0.69 -22.83
CA LYS A 302 8.33 1.72 -23.32
C LYS A 302 9.03 2.43 -22.16
N VAL A 303 8.29 2.83 -21.11
CA VAL A 303 8.88 3.39 -19.88
C VAL A 303 9.76 2.35 -19.19
N GLY A 304 9.26 1.14 -18.93
CA GLY A 304 10.03 0.09 -18.24
C GLY A 304 11.37 -0.25 -18.90
N ARG A 305 11.45 -0.21 -20.24
CA ARG A 305 12.73 -0.35 -20.99
C ARG A 305 13.67 0.82 -20.76
N ASN A 306 13.19 2.06 -20.83
CA ASN A 306 14.02 3.26 -20.63
C ASN A 306 14.46 3.39 -19.16
N TYR A 307 13.60 3.00 -18.22
CA TYR A 307 13.90 2.95 -16.78
C TYR A 307 15.02 1.95 -16.49
N LEU A 308 14.91 0.70 -16.97
CA LEU A 308 15.99 -0.29 -16.84
C LEU A 308 17.27 0.15 -17.56
N SER A 309 17.15 0.83 -18.71
CA SER A 309 18.30 1.40 -19.43
C SER A 309 19.00 2.47 -18.59
N ALA A 310 18.26 3.42 -18.03
CA ALA A 310 18.78 4.46 -17.14
C ALA A 310 19.45 3.86 -15.89
N LEU A 311 18.80 2.90 -15.24
CA LEU A 311 19.38 2.21 -14.08
C LEU A 311 20.70 1.50 -14.45
N THR A 312 20.76 0.88 -15.63
CA THR A 312 21.95 0.15 -16.09
C THR A 312 23.11 1.09 -16.44
N SER A 313 22.84 2.26 -17.03
CA SER A 313 23.90 3.20 -17.46
C SER A 313 24.30 4.24 -16.41
N LEU A 314 23.39 4.62 -15.49
CA LEU A 314 23.61 5.70 -14.51
C LEU A 314 23.65 5.23 -13.05
N GLY A 315 23.04 4.09 -12.71
CA GLY A 315 22.94 3.59 -11.33
C GLY A 315 21.54 3.76 -10.72
N ASP A 316 21.46 3.68 -9.39
CA ASP A 316 20.18 3.66 -8.67
C ASP A 316 19.36 4.97 -8.80
N GLU A 317 18.03 4.87 -8.58
CA GLU A 317 17.09 5.97 -8.84
C GLU A 317 17.40 7.22 -8.02
N PHE A 318 17.68 7.11 -6.71
CA PHE A 318 18.09 8.27 -5.90
C PHE A 318 19.42 8.88 -6.39
N THR A 319 20.35 8.05 -6.89
CA THR A 319 21.58 8.55 -7.52
C THR A 319 21.28 9.35 -8.79
N ILE A 320 20.32 8.94 -9.60
CA ILE A 320 19.84 9.69 -10.77
C ILE A 320 19.11 10.98 -10.34
N LEU A 321 18.16 10.89 -9.42
CA LEU A 321 17.25 11.97 -9.05
C LEU A 321 17.91 13.10 -8.25
N ASP A 322 18.79 12.82 -7.30
CA ASP A 322 19.54 13.85 -6.53
C ASP A 322 21.00 14.00 -6.96
N GLN A 323 21.69 12.87 -7.14
CA GLN A 323 23.14 12.88 -6.97
C GLN A 323 23.96 13.18 -8.23
N LEU A 324 23.49 12.78 -9.42
CA LEU A 324 24.28 12.83 -10.65
C LEU A 324 24.29 14.20 -11.34
N ASP A 325 25.43 14.52 -11.93
CA ASP A 325 25.70 15.72 -12.71
C ASP A 325 24.90 15.70 -14.03
N TYR A 326 24.36 16.85 -14.44
CA TYR A 326 23.39 16.93 -15.55
C TYR A 326 23.95 16.42 -16.89
N ASP A 327 25.22 16.70 -17.17
CA ASP A 327 25.87 16.28 -18.41
C ASP A 327 26.02 14.76 -18.49
N LEU A 328 26.23 14.07 -17.38
CA LEU A 328 26.27 12.60 -17.34
C LEU A 328 24.89 12.00 -17.64
N ILE A 329 23.82 12.65 -17.17
CA ILE A 329 22.44 12.21 -17.40
C ILE A 329 22.02 12.41 -18.86
N GLU A 330 22.36 13.53 -19.49
CA GLU A 330 22.07 13.76 -20.92
C GLU A 330 22.86 12.80 -21.82
N ASN A 331 24.14 12.53 -21.49
CA ASN A 331 24.97 11.57 -22.21
C ASN A 331 24.50 10.10 -22.07
N ALA A 332 23.49 9.79 -21.25
CA ALA A 332 22.87 8.47 -21.18
C ALA A 332 22.01 8.12 -22.41
N GLY A 333 21.79 9.07 -23.33
CA GLY A 333 21.05 8.84 -24.57
C GLY A 333 19.52 8.81 -24.41
N ILE A 334 18.99 9.29 -23.27
CA ILE A 334 17.55 9.44 -23.03
C ILE A 334 17.18 10.92 -23.19
N PRO A 335 16.49 11.33 -24.28
CA PRO A 335 16.24 12.74 -24.56
C PRO A 335 15.49 13.47 -23.43
N LEU A 336 15.93 14.68 -23.12
CA LEU A 336 15.39 15.57 -22.07
C LEU A 336 15.51 15.08 -20.61
N LEU A 337 16.12 13.92 -20.32
CA LEU A 337 16.17 13.40 -18.96
C LEU A 337 16.96 14.30 -17.99
N GLY A 338 18.09 14.88 -18.43
CA GLY A 338 18.88 15.80 -17.61
C GLY A 338 18.15 17.12 -17.34
N GLU A 339 17.57 17.73 -18.37
CA GLU A 339 16.72 18.92 -18.25
C GLU A 339 15.49 18.69 -17.34
N ALA A 340 14.86 17.51 -17.41
CA ALA A 340 13.74 17.15 -16.54
C ALA A 340 14.15 17.08 -15.06
N ILE A 341 15.27 16.40 -14.78
CA ILE A 341 15.82 16.30 -13.42
C ILE A 341 16.34 17.65 -12.92
N ARG A 342 16.92 18.48 -13.80
CA ARG A 342 17.31 19.87 -13.48
C ARG A 342 16.11 20.71 -13.07
N ARG A 343 14.98 20.60 -13.76
CA ARG A 343 13.73 21.30 -13.42
C ARG A 343 13.20 20.89 -12.06
N MET A 344 13.10 19.58 -11.81
CA MET A 344 12.70 19.01 -10.52
C MET A 344 13.58 19.53 -9.38
N ARG A 345 14.91 19.37 -9.48
CA ARG A 345 15.89 19.86 -8.48
C ARG A 345 15.89 21.39 -8.28
N CYS A 346 15.34 22.15 -9.23
CA CYS A 346 15.20 23.61 -9.14
C CYS A 346 13.77 24.07 -8.79
N GLY A 347 12.82 23.15 -8.55
CA GLY A 347 11.40 23.49 -8.31
C GLY A 347 10.68 24.12 -9.51
N LYS A 348 11.25 24.08 -10.73
CA LYS A 348 10.62 24.65 -11.94
C LYS A 348 9.63 23.64 -12.54
N LEU A 349 8.53 23.42 -11.82
CA LEU A 349 7.47 22.47 -12.15
C LEU A 349 6.11 23.17 -12.30
N HIS A 350 5.20 22.56 -13.04
CA HIS A 350 3.81 22.99 -13.17
C HIS A 350 2.92 22.09 -12.31
N VAL A 351 2.64 22.55 -11.09
CA VAL A 351 1.79 21.84 -10.12
C VAL A 351 0.33 22.24 -10.31
N LEU A 352 -0.55 21.26 -10.44
CA LEU A 352 -2.00 21.42 -10.45
C LEU A 352 -2.59 20.63 -9.27
N PRO A 353 -2.88 21.26 -8.11
CA PRO A 353 -3.25 20.53 -6.91
C PRO A 353 -4.60 19.80 -6.99
N GLY A 354 -4.67 18.64 -6.33
CA GLY A 354 -5.86 17.82 -6.21
C GLY A 354 -6.86 18.35 -5.17
N TYR A 355 -8.15 18.14 -5.44
CA TYR A 355 -9.26 18.63 -4.63
C TYR A 355 -10.54 17.81 -4.87
N ASP A 356 -11.45 17.76 -3.88
CA ASP A 356 -12.77 17.10 -3.96
C ASP A 356 -12.77 15.73 -4.67
N GLY A 357 -11.76 14.90 -4.38
CA GLY A 357 -11.62 13.54 -4.87
C GLY A 357 -10.86 13.37 -6.19
N GLU A 358 -10.43 14.45 -6.85
CA GLU A 358 -9.54 14.40 -8.01
C GLU A 358 -8.07 14.49 -7.59
N TYR A 359 -7.25 13.54 -8.06
CA TYR A 359 -5.79 13.64 -7.92
C TYR A 359 -5.27 14.89 -8.64
N GLY A 360 -4.33 15.57 -8.01
CA GLY A 360 -3.52 16.60 -8.65
C GLY A 360 -2.52 16.02 -9.64
N LYS A 361 -1.71 16.89 -10.24
CA LYS A 361 -0.69 16.52 -11.22
C LYS A 361 0.51 17.45 -11.12
N VAL A 362 1.69 16.89 -10.95
CA VAL A 362 2.95 17.58 -11.21
C VAL A 362 3.37 17.31 -12.65
N LYS A 363 3.56 18.37 -13.45
CA LYS A 363 4.20 18.29 -14.78
C LYS A 363 5.56 18.98 -14.75
N ILE A 364 6.51 18.45 -15.49
CA ILE A 364 7.88 18.98 -15.60
C ILE A 364 8.00 19.98 -16.77
N PHE A 365 7.22 19.79 -17.82
CA PHE A 365 7.22 20.62 -19.03
C PHE A 365 5.87 21.27 -19.30
N GLY A 366 5.90 22.51 -19.80
CA GLY A 366 4.73 23.11 -20.44
C GLY A 366 4.34 22.39 -21.75
N GLU A 367 3.08 22.46 -22.14
CA GLU A 367 2.50 21.59 -23.18
C GLU A 367 3.16 21.74 -24.58
N GLN A 368 3.69 22.93 -24.89
CA GLN A 368 4.48 23.20 -26.11
C GLN A 368 6.00 23.30 -25.85
N GLU A 369 6.40 23.45 -24.59
CA GLU A 369 7.80 23.66 -24.18
C GLU A 369 8.64 22.40 -24.41
N ARG A 370 8.08 21.22 -24.09
CA ARG A 370 8.70 19.91 -24.33
C ARG A 370 9.09 19.73 -25.80
N GLU A 371 8.18 20.06 -26.71
CA GLU A 371 8.34 19.79 -28.15
C GLU A 371 9.36 20.74 -28.78
N THR A 372 9.36 22.00 -28.33
CA THR A 372 10.37 23.00 -28.70
C THR A 372 11.77 22.54 -28.26
N LEU A 373 11.91 22.06 -27.01
CA LEU A 373 13.18 21.56 -26.48
C LEU A 373 13.67 20.26 -27.17
N MET A 374 12.74 19.35 -27.54
CA MET A 374 13.09 18.17 -28.33
C MET A 374 13.59 18.56 -29.73
N GLY A 375 12.87 19.45 -30.42
CA GLY A 375 13.25 19.94 -31.75
C GLY A 375 14.61 20.64 -31.76
N GLN A 376 14.88 21.48 -30.75
CA GLN A 376 16.18 22.14 -30.58
C GLN A 376 17.31 21.14 -30.36
N LYS A 377 17.17 20.15 -29.45
CA LYS A 377 18.24 19.16 -29.24
C LYS A 377 18.52 18.29 -30.48
N LEU A 378 17.49 17.93 -31.24
CA LEU A 378 17.64 17.16 -32.48
C LEU A 378 18.38 17.93 -33.59
N LEU A 379 18.40 19.26 -33.55
CA LEU A 379 19.16 20.10 -34.49
C LEU A 379 20.65 20.25 -34.14
N PHE A 380 21.08 19.92 -32.92
CA PHE A 380 22.43 20.21 -32.41
C PHE A 380 23.21 18.98 -31.90
N HIS A 381 22.80 17.76 -32.23
CA HIS A 381 23.52 16.53 -31.83
C HIS A 381 23.88 15.62 -33.01
N LEU A 382 25.16 15.66 -33.38
CA LEU A 382 25.87 14.58 -34.06
C LEU A 382 26.47 13.63 -32.99
N PRO A 383 26.42 12.30 -33.18
CA PRO A 383 26.83 11.35 -32.15
C PRO A 383 28.37 11.25 -32.02
N SER A 384 28.94 11.90 -31.02
CA SER A 384 30.31 11.62 -30.56
C SER A 384 30.38 10.25 -29.87
N SER A 385 31.40 9.45 -30.17
CA SER A 385 31.51 8.06 -29.73
C SER A 385 31.70 7.93 -28.20
N VAL A 386 30.90 7.04 -27.59
CA VAL A 386 31.01 6.71 -26.17
C VAL A 386 32.35 6.01 -25.91
N SER A 387 33.18 6.61 -25.06
CA SER A 387 34.39 6.00 -24.50
C SER A 387 34.29 5.95 -22.97
N LYS A 388 35.09 5.08 -22.34
CA LYS A 388 34.86 4.61 -20.97
C LYS A 388 34.94 5.73 -19.92
N ILE A 389 33.89 5.85 -19.10
CA ILE A 389 33.93 6.62 -17.85
C ILE A 389 33.94 5.60 -16.69
N LYS A 390 35.11 5.48 -16.04
CA LYS A 390 35.29 4.96 -14.68
C LYS A 390 36.05 6.04 -13.92
N GLU A 391 35.87 6.11 -12.60
CA GLU A 391 36.44 7.12 -11.69
C GLU A 391 35.89 8.55 -11.88
N LYS A 392 36.15 9.42 -10.90
CA LYS A 392 35.42 10.68 -10.60
C LYS A 392 33.98 10.51 -10.11
N ILE A 393 33.60 9.35 -9.59
CA ILE A 393 32.30 9.19 -8.89
C ILE A 393 32.40 9.74 -7.45
N ASN A 394 33.03 10.92 -7.23
CA ASN A 394 33.55 11.33 -5.91
C ASN A 394 33.05 12.66 -5.30
N HIS A 395 32.16 13.44 -5.94
CA HIS A 395 31.50 14.60 -5.29
C HIS A 395 29.97 14.65 -5.57
N ARG A 396 29.28 15.69 -5.09
CA ARG A 396 27.91 16.11 -5.51
C ARG A 396 28.16 17.28 -6.47
N PRO A 397 27.42 17.40 -7.59
CA PRO A 397 27.68 18.48 -8.54
C PRO A 397 27.58 19.82 -7.82
N THR A 398 28.64 20.62 -7.83
CA THR A 398 28.51 22.05 -7.53
C THR A 398 27.45 22.57 -8.49
N LYS A 399 26.32 23.02 -7.95
CA LYS A 399 25.21 23.53 -8.78
C LYS A 399 25.82 24.55 -9.76
N PRO A 400 25.48 24.50 -11.07
CA PRO A 400 26.08 25.37 -12.07
C PRO A 400 25.97 26.83 -11.64
N GLU A 401 26.87 27.72 -12.08
CA GLU A 401 27.05 29.03 -11.43
C GLU A 401 25.77 29.90 -11.37
N SER A 402 24.82 29.67 -12.29
CA SER A 402 23.43 30.17 -12.26
C SER A 402 22.55 29.64 -11.11
N CYS A 403 23.11 28.87 -10.17
CA CYS A 403 22.40 28.00 -9.24
C CYS A 403 23.19 27.72 -7.93
N LEU A 404 24.36 28.36 -7.72
CA LEU A 404 25.30 28.09 -6.60
C LEU A 404 24.72 28.27 -5.18
N LYS A 405 24.10 27.22 -4.62
CA LYS A 405 23.95 27.00 -3.17
C LYS A 405 23.96 25.51 -2.79
N LEU A 406 24.99 25.10 -2.04
CA LEU A 406 25.15 23.84 -1.26
C LEU A 406 25.24 22.51 -2.04
N SER A 407 26.43 21.86 -1.99
CA SER A 407 26.73 20.54 -2.60
C SER A 407 28.18 20.05 -2.30
N CYS A 408 28.42 18.76 -1.93
CA CYS A 408 29.60 17.87 -2.28
C CYS A 408 29.73 16.55 -1.43
N LYS A 409 30.00 15.35 -2.01
CA LYS A 409 30.19 13.97 -1.38
C LYS A 409 31.66 13.44 -1.53
N ASN A 410 32.09 12.18 -1.82
CA ASN A 410 31.98 10.71 -1.39
C ASN A 410 33.18 9.96 -2.09
N LYS A 411 33.16 8.73 -2.70
CA LYS A 411 33.08 7.34 -2.16
C LYS A 411 34.51 6.77 -1.94
N GLU A 412 35.19 5.89 -2.70
CA GLU A 412 35.11 5.03 -3.95
C GLU A 412 36.11 3.81 -3.69
N ASN A 413 36.22 2.63 -4.34
CA ASN A 413 35.66 1.96 -5.55
C ASN A 413 36.04 0.43 -5.63
N GLN A 414 35.33 -0.40 -6.45
CA GLN A 414 35.80 -1.61 -7.22
C GLN A 414 36.37 -2.86 -6.45
N ASP A 415 36.53 -4.11 -6.97
CA ASP A 415 36.06 -4.95 -8.13
C ASP A 415 36.38 -6.47 -7.83
N GLY A 416 35.79 -7.48 -8.52
CA GLY A 416 36.36 -8.89 -8.50
C GLY A 416 35.45 -10.12 -8.81
N ILE A 417 35.77 -10.89 -9.86
CA ILE A 417 34.98 -11.98 -10.55
C ILE A 417 35.32 -13.43 -10.05
N PHE A 418 34.37 -14.42 -10.06
CA PHE A 418 34.47 -15.81 -10.66
C PHE A 418 33.36 -16.84 -10.23
N LYS A 419 33.42 -18.11 -10.74
CA LYS A 419 32.28 -19.02 -11.09
C LYS A 419 31.94 -20.20 -10.13
N ALA A 420 30.71 -20.71 -10.30
CA ALA A 420 30.03 -22.02 -10.01
C ALA A 420 30.90 -23.30 -9.79
N GLN A 421 30.44 -24.46 -9.25
CA GLN A 421 29.09 -25.08 -8.99
C GLN A 421 29.22 -26.29 -7.98
N PRO A 422 28.33 -27.32 -7.94
CA PRO A 422 27.09 -27.53 -7.15
C PRO A 422 27.20 -28.47 -5.92
N PHE A 423 26.08 -28.74 -5.20
CA PHE A 423 25.88 -30.00 -4.46
C PHE A 423 24.41 -30.47 -4.47
N GLN A 424 24.16 -31.75 -4.14
CA GLN A 424 22.90 -32.47 -4.41
C GLN A 424 21.95 -32.57 -3.20
N THR A 425 20.67 -32.82 -3.52
CA THR A 425 19.56 -33.12 -2.58
C THR A 425 19.41 -34.61 -2.32
N ASP A 426 18.88 -34.99 -1.16
CA ASP A 426 18.23 -36.29 -0.96
C ASP A 426 16.95 -36.19 -0.14
N HIS A 427 15.96 -37.05 -0.44
CA HIS A 427 14.68 -37.15 0.25
C HIS A 427 14.47 -38.58 0.78
N ALA A 428 13.89 -38.73 1.97
CA ALA A 428 13.43 -40.02 2.51
C ALA A 428 12.10 -39.89 3.26
N ALA A 429 11.21 -40.88 3.12
CA ALA A 429 9.83 -40.85 3.63
C ALA A 429 9.53 -42.00 4.62
N SER A 430 8.71 -41.72 5.65
CA SER A 430 8.29 -42.65 6.72
C SER A 430 7.31 -41.92 7.66
N ARG A 431 6.25 -42.48 8.27
CA ARG A 431 5.47 -43.74 8.18
C ARG A 431 4.08 -43.41 8.78
N ARG A 432 3.05 -44.25 8.61
CA ARG A 432 1.73 -44.07 9.27
C ARG A 432 1.76 -44.54 10.73
N ASP A 433 1.01 -43.88 11.62
CA ASP A 433 0.82 -44.25 13.04
C ASP A 433 -0.68 -44.46 13.34
N SER A 434 -1.03 -45.55 14.01
CA SER A 434 -2.42 -45.97 14.27
C SER A 434 -3.01 -45.45 15.59
N LYS A 435 -2.24 -44.71 16.41
CA LYS A 435 -2.76 -44.11 17.65
C LYS A 435 -3.77 -42.98 17.44
N GLY A 436 -3.75 -42.32 16.27
CA GLY A 436 -4.54 -41.10 16.03
C GLY A 436 -6.07 -41.28 16.03
N PHE A 437 -6.56 -42.47 15.65
CA PHE A 437 -7.99 -42.70 15.41
C PHE A 437 -8.88 -42.46 16.64
N LYS A 438 -8.43 -42.94 17.82
CA LYS A 438 -9.24 -42.91 19.04
C LYS A 438 -9.45 -41.48 19.56
N VAL A 439 -8.33 -40.76 19.68
CA VAL A 439 -8.25 -39.35 20.12
C VAL A 439 -9.13 -38.43 19.25
N LEU A 440 -9.35 -38.78 17.97
CA LEU A 440 -10.19 -37.99 17.07
C LEU A 440 -11.70 -38.05 17.41
N LEU A 441 -12.15 -39.07 18.15
CA LEU A 441 -13.57 -39.34 18.42
C LEU A 441 -13.96 -39.29 19.90
N ASP A 442 -13.01 -39.44 20.82
CA ASP A 442 -13.28 -39.57 22.28
C ASP A 442 -14.00 -38.35 22.88
N ASP A 443 -13.89 -37.18 22.23
CA ASP A 443 -14.39 -35.86 22.68
C ASP A 443 -15.76 -35.45 22.07
N LEU A 444 -16.42 -36.34 21.32
CA LEU A 444 -17.63 -36.05 20.55
C LEU A 444 -18.87 -36.78 21.10
N ASN A 445 -20.00 -36.08 21.18
CA ASN A 445 -21.28 -36.73 21.49
C ASN A 445 -21.76 -37.61 20.31
N ASP A 446 -22.72 -38.52 20.55
CA ASP A 446 -23.14 -39.50 19.55
C ASP A 446 -23.62 -38.90 18.22
N GLN A 447 -24.33 -37.77 18.25
CA GLN A 447 -24.80 -37.07 17.04
C GLN A 447 -23.63 -36.46 16.25
N GLN A 448 -22.68 -35.83 16.95
CA GLN A 448 -21.45 -35.32 16.34
C GLN A 448 -20.59 -36.45 15.77
N ARG A 449 -20.49 -37.57 16.50
CA ARG A 449 -19.75 -38.78 16.09
C ARG A 449 -20.37 -39.44 14.86
N GLN A 450 -21.70 -39.54 14.78
CA GLN A 450 -22.42 -40.00 13.58
C GLN A 450 -22.12 -39.09 12.37
N ALA A 451 -22.16 -37.77 12.52
CA ALA A 451 -21.86 -36.83 11.45
C ALA A 451 -20.38 -36.85 11.01
N VAL A 452 -19.44 -37.18 11.91
CA VAL A 452 -18.03 -37.43 11.56
C VAL A 452 -17.88 -38.75 10.78
N LEU A 453 -18.53 -39.82 11.24
CA LEU A 453 -18.41 -41.17 10.64
C LEU A 453 -19.23 -41.39 9.35
N HIS A 454 -20.14 -40.47 9.00
CA HIS A 454 -20.90 -40.53 7.74
C HIS A 454 -19.97 -40.70 6.53
N ASN A 455 -20.20 -41.70 5.67
CA ASN A 455 -19.31 -41.97 4.54
C ASN A 455 -19.56 -41.00 3.38
N GLU A 456 -20.46 -41.36 2.46
CA GLU A 456 -20.65 -40.74 1.16
C GLU A 456 -22.06 -40.14 1.00
N GLY A 457 -22.24 -39.27 0.01
CA GLY A 457 -23.51 -38.60 -0.27
C GLY A 457 -23.73 -37.30 0.52
N PRO A 458 -24.84 -36.58 0.25
CA PRO A 458 -25.16 -35.31 0.90
C PRO A 458 -25.52 -35.47 2.38
N MET A 459 -25.01 -34.58 3.23
CA MET A 459 -25.32 -34.57 4.67
C MET A 459 -25.61 -33.12 5.14
N LEU A 460 -26.73 -32.93 5.84
CA LEU A 460 -27.13 -31.65 6.44
C LEU A 460 -27.01 -31.71 7.97
N ILE A 461 -26.20 -30.82 8.56
CA ILE A 461 -26.08 -30.66 10.02
C ILE A 461 -26.91 -29.45 10.46
N ALA A 462 -28.20 -29.67 10.69
CA ALA A 462 -29.09 -28.67 11.28
C ALA A 462 -28.92 -28.65 12.82
N ALA A 463 -28.35 -27.57 13.37
CA ALA A 463 -28.20 -27.40 14.81
C ALA A 463 -28.11 -25.92 15.21
N GLY A 464 -28.51 -25.59 16.45
CA GLY A 464 -28.52 -24.20 16.96
C GLY A 464 -27.13 -23.57 17.16
N PRO A 465 -27.05 -22.31 17.60
CA PRO A 465 -25.80 -21.69 18.09
C PRO A 465 -25.14 -22.53 19.20
N GLY A 466 -23.82 -22.42 19.38
CA GLY A 466 -23.07 -23.11 20.46
C GLY A 466 -22.88 -24.63 20.29
N THR A 467 -23.76 -25.34 19.58
CA THR A 467 -23.82 -26.82 19.43
C THR A 467 -22.60 -27.54 18.82
N GLY A 468 -21.48 -26.85 18.57
CA GLY A 468 -20.25 -27.46 18.09
C GLY A 468 -20.19 -27.78 16.60
N LYS A 469 -21.12 -27.29 15.76
CA LYS A 469 -21.12 -27.52 14.28
C LYS A 469 -19.74 -27.44 13.62
N THR A 470 -18.97 -26.39 13.92
CA THR A 470 -17.62 -26.19 13.37
C THR A 470 -16.62 -27.24 13.86
N ARG A 471 -16.74 -27.72 15.10
CA ARG A 471 -15.96 -28.86 15.63
C ARG A 471 -16.29 -30.14 14.87
N THR A 472 -17.58 -30.42 14.68
CA THR A 472 -18.04 -31.58 13.90
C THR A 472 -17.47 -31.58 12.49
N LEU A 473 -17.45 -30.41 11.82
CA LEU A 473 -16.85 -30.25 10.49
C LEU A 473 -15.33 -30.49 10.49
N THR A 474 -14.57 -29.95 11.45
CA THR A 474 -13.10 -30.16 11.45
C THR A 474 -12.71 -31.58 11.83
N HIS A 475 -13.40 -32.22 12.78
CA HIS A 475 -13.21 -33.65 13.06
C HIS A 475 -13.63 -34.53 11.88
N ARG A 476 -14.68 -34.18 11.14
CA ARG A 476 -15.09 -34.88 9.90
C ARG A 476 -14.00 -34.82 8.83
N ILE A 477 -13.49 -33.64 8.54
CA ILE A 477 -12.43 -33.46 7.55
C ILE A 477 -11.16 -34.22 7.98
N ALA A 478 -10.79 -34.16 9.26
CA ALA A 478 -9.66 -34.92 9.77
C ALA A 478 -9.85 -36.44 9.66
N TYR A 479 -11.06 -36.96 9.88
CA TYR A 479 -11.42 -38.37 9.70
C TYR A 479 -11.29 -38.82 8.24
N LEU A 480 -11.74 -38.00 7.29
CA LEU A 480 -11.58 -38.26 5.86
C LEU A 480 -10.09 -38.36 5.44
N VAL A 481 -9.24 -37.50 5.97
CA VAL A 481 -7.80 -37.51 5.67
C VAL A 481 -7.07 -38.67 6.37
N LYS A 482 -7.25 -38.83 7.69
CA LYS A 482 -6.51 -39.84 8.47
C LYS A 482 -7.01 -41.27 8.26
N GLU A 483 -8.32 -41.51 8.32
CA GLU A 483 -8.87 -42.87 8.29
C GLU A 483 -9.30 -43.30 6.89
N LYS A 484 -9.97 -42.42 6.13
CA LYS A 484 -10.37 -42.72 4.74
C LYS A 484 -9.25 -42.48 3.73
N GLN A 485 -8.09 -41.96 4.14
CA GLN A 485 -6.93 -41.67 3.29
C GLN A 485 -7.26 -40.78 2.07
N VAL A 486 -8.26 -39.91 2.21
CA VAL A 486 -8.62 -38.93 1.18
C VAL A 486 -7.52 -37.86 1.12
N LEU A 487 -6.94 -37.66 -0.07
CA LEU A 487 -5.94 -36.62 -0.30
C LEU A 487 -6.52 -35.25 0.08
N ALA A 488 -5.81 -34.48 0.91
CA ALA A 488 -6.29 -33.21 1.42
C ALA A 488 -6.65 -32.21 0.31
N GLY A 489 -5.94 -32.22 -0.82
CA GLY A 489 -6.25 -31.42 -2.01
C GLY A 489 -7.60 -31.73 -2.68
N ASN A 490 -8.20 -32.88 -2.38
CA ASN A 490 -9.54 -33.26 -2.84
C ASN A 490 -10.65 -32.76 -1.89
N ILE A 491 -10.30 -32.10 -0.78
CA ILE A 491 -11.26 -31.58 0.21
C ILE A 491 -11.28 -30.05 0.16
N LEU A 492 -12.42 -29.51 -0.26
CA LEU A 492 -12.74 -28.08 -0.24
C LEU A 492 -13.64 -27.78 0.96
N ALA A 493 -13.32 -26.72 1.71
CA ALA A 493 -14.16 -26.24 2.81
C ALA A 493 -14.42 -24.74 2.68
N LEU A 494 -15.65 -24.39 2.27
CA LEU A 494 -16.07 -23.01 2.07
C LEU A 494 -16.72 -22.45 3.34
N THR A 495 -16.40 -21.20 3.64
CA THR A 495 -16.88 -20.46 4.80
C THR A 495 -17.36 -19.05 4.41
N PHE A 496 -18.16 -18.41 5.27
CA PHE A 496 -18.69 -17.08 4.97
C PHE A 496 -17.69 -15.94 5.22
N THR A 497 -16.66 -16.14 6.06
CA THR A 497 -15.70 -15.08 6.42
C THR A 497 -14.26 -15.56 6.46
N ASN A 498 -13.31 -14.68 6.16
CA ASN A 498 -11.87 -14.95 6.27
C ASN A 498 -11.42 -15.30 7.70
N LYS A 499 -12.21 -14.95 8.73
CA LYS A 499 -11.99 -15.42 10.11
C LYS A 499 -12.37 -16.90 10.24
N ALA A 500 -13.55 -17.30 9.79
CA ALA A 500 -14.01 -18.69 9.85
C ALA A 500 -13.13 -19.63 9.02
N ALA A 501 -12.61 -19.18 7.88
CA ALA A 501 -11.63 -19.92 7.08
C ALA A 501 -10.33 -20.20 7.86
N ARG A 502 -9.81 -19.22 8.61
CA ARG A 502 -8.59 -19.35 9.41
C ARG A 502 -8.81 -20.21 10.67
N GLU A 503 -9.88 -19.94 11.42
CA GLU A 503 -10.31 -20.76 12.57
C GLU A 503 -10.48 -22.25 12.16
N MET A 504 -10.96 -22.51 10.95
CA MET A 504 -11.04 -23.86 10.39
C MET A 504 -9.66 -24.45 10.04
N LYS A 505 -8.76 -23.68 9.39
CA LYS A 505 -7.37 -24.12 9.12
C LYS A 505 -6.60 -24.44 10.40
N GLU A 506 -6.68 -23.56 11.40
CA GLU A 506 -6.07 -23.74 12.71
C GLU A 506 -6.53 -25.04 13.37
N ARG A 507 -7.85 -25.29 13.42
CA ARG A 507 -8.42 -26.54 13.96
C ARG A 507 -8.12 -27.78 13.13
N LEU A 508 -7.88 -27.66 11.83
CA LEU A 508 -7.40 -28.78 11.02
C LEU A 508 -5.91 -29.05 11.29
N SER A 509 -5.10 -28.02 11.51
CA SER A 509 -3.67 -28.14 11.79
C SER A 509 -3.34 -28.74 13.17
N SER A 510 -4.29 -28.76 14.10
CA SER A 510 -4.17 -29.47 15.39
C SER A 510 -4.74 -30.89 15.38
N LEU A 511 -5.59 -31.22 14.40
CA LEU A 511 -6.16 -32.58 14.22
C LEU A 511 -5.37 -33.42 13.19
N LEU A 512 -4.66 -32.77 12.27
CA LEU A 512 -3.79 -33.39 11.24
C LEU A 512 -2.32 -33.27 11.61
N ASP A 513 -1.52 -34.25 11.20
CA ASP A 513 -0.09 -34.27 11.50
C ASP A 513 0.65 -33.31 10.57
N HIS A 514 1.65 -32.57 11.07
CA HIS A 514 2.37 -31.52 10.31
C HIS A 514 3.14 -31.99 9.07
N ARG A 515 3.03 -33.26 8.68
CA ARG A 515 3.57 -33.85 7.44
C ARG A 515 2.51 -34.03 6.34
N ILE A 516 1.27 -33.66 6.62
CA ILE A 516 0.11 -33.80 5.72
C ILE A 516 -0.31 -32.39 5.28
N ASP A 517 -0.48 -32.18 3.98
CA ASP A 517 -1.02 -30.93 3.44
C ASP A 517 -2.41 -30.63 4.03
N LEU A 518 -2.70 -29.35 4.27
CA LEU A 518 -4.02 -28.95 4.79
C LEU A 518 -5.05 -28.84 3.66
N PRO A 519 -6.31 -29.30 3.89
CA PRO A 519 -7.44 -29.06 2.99
C PRO A 519 -7.67 -27.59 2.66
N LEU A 520 -8.27 -27.31 1.50
CA LEU A 520 -8.52 -25.95 1.04
C LEU A 520 -9.70 -25.31 1.80
N ALA A 521 -9.42 -24.78 2.98
CA ALA A 521 -10.35 -23.98 3.77
C ALA A 521 -10.23 -22.48 3.41
N THR A 522 -11.32 -21.89 2.91
CA THR A 522 -11.33 -20.52 2.34
C THR A 522 -12.76 -19.93 2.33
N THR A 523 -12.97 -18.77 1.69
CA THR A 523 -14.32 -18.22 1.41
C THR A 523 -14.75 -18.49 -0.02
N PHE A 524 -16.06 -18.40 -0.30
CA PHE A 524 -16.62 -18.51 -1.66
C PHE A 524 -15.91 -17.57 -2.64
N HIS A 525 -15.85 -16.28 -2.32
CA HIS A 525 -15.22 -15.26 -3.17
C HIS A 525 -13.73 -15.51 -3.42
N SER A 526 -12.97 -15.87 -2.37
CA SER A 526 -11.55 -16.21 -2.52
C SER A 526 -11.34 -17.48 -3.35
N PHE A 527 -12.19 -18.50 -3.20
CA PHE A 527 -12.15 -19.71 -4.03
C PHE A 527 -12.45 -19.40 -5.51
N CYS A 528 -13.50 -18.61 -5.77
CA CYS A 528 -13.89 -18.25 -7.12
C CYS A 528 -12.83 -17.38 -7.82
N TYR A 529 -12.22 -16.42 -7.12
CA TYR A 529 -11.09 -15.64 -7.62
C TYR A 529 -9.89 -16.51 -8.00
N ASP A 530 -9.51 -17.45 -7.13
CA ASP A 530 -8.46 -18.45 -7.39
C ASP A 530 -8.78 -19.29 -8.63
N LEU A 531 -10.02 -19.76 -8.76
CA LEU A 531 -10.47 -20.63 -9.84
C LEU A 531 -10.47 -19.92 -11.20
N LEU A 532 -10.90 -18.65 -11.24
CA LEU A 532 -10.84 -17.80 -12.42
C LEU A 532 -9.39 -17.50 -12.83
N ASN A 533 -8.53 -17.07 -11.89
CA ASN A 533 -7.13 -16.74 -12.15
C ASN A 533 -6.28 -17.92 -12.65
N ARG A 534 -6.63 -19.16 -12.30
CA ARG A 534 -5.92 -20.36 -12.77
C ARG A 534 -6.02 -20.56 -14.29
N ARG A 535 -7.00 -19.93 -14.98
CA ARG A 535 -7.12 -19.95 -16.45
C ARG A 535 -6.18 -18.91 -17.10
N LYS A 536 -4.92 -19.31 -17.31
CA LYS A 536 -3.78 -18.56 -17.92
C LYS A 536 -4.03 -17.81 -19.25
N SER A 537 -5.21 -17.95 -19.85
CA SER A 537 -5.60 -17.35 -21.14
C SER A 537 -6.26 -15.98 -21.03
N HIS A 538 -6.48 -15.46 -19.82
CA HIS A 538 -7.19 -14.19 -19.59
C HIS A 538 -6.24 -13.06 -19.12
N PRO A 539 -6.56 -11.79 -19.43
CA PRO A 539 -5.86 -10.64 -18.85
C PRO A 539 -6.05 -10.56 -17.33
N PRO A 540 -5.17 -9.85 -16.59
CA PRO A 540 -5.30 -9.72 -15.15
C PRO A 540 -6.64 -9.09 -14.76
N MET A 541 -7.35 -9.73 -13.84
CA MET A 541 -8.59 -9.23 -13.27
C MET A 541 -8.30 -8.23 -12.15
N PHE A 542 -9.00 -7.10 -12.15
CA PHE A 542 -8.89 -6.09 -11.10
C PHE A 542 -10.20 -6.04 -10.29
N ILE A 543 -10.16 -6.45 -9.02
CA ILE A 543 -11.32 -6.34 -8.14
C ILE A 543 -11.48 -4.87 -7.74
N ILE A 544 -12.67 -4.30 -7.94
CA ILE A 544 -12.99 -2.91 -7.58
C ILE A 544 -13.62 -2.79 -6.19
N ASP A 545 -13.37 -1.67 -5.51
CA ASP A 545 -13.89 -1.41 -4.16
C ASP A 545 -15.31 -0.81 -4.16
N GLU A 546 -15.83 -0.44 -2.98
CA GLU A 546 -17.15 0.18 -2.86
C GLU A 546 -17.23 1.60 -3.48
N ASN A 547 -16.16 2.39 -3.38
CA ASN A 547 -16.08 3.73 -3.97
C ASN A 547 -16.03 3.64 -5.50
N ASP A 548 -15.28 2.67 -6.03
CA ASP A 548 -15.20 2.38 -7.45
C ASP A 548 -16.54 1.87 -7.99
N ARG A 549 -17.25 0.96 -7.29
CA ARG A 549 -18.62 0.54 -7.67
C ARG A 549 -19.57 1.74 -7.76
N ILE A 550 -19.52 2.66 -6.79
CA ILE A 550 -20.29 3.92 -6.79
C ILE A 550 -19.91 4.81 -7.98
N TYR A 551 -18.62 4.90 -8.33
CA TYR A 551 -18.17 5.63 -9.52
C TYR A 551 -18.68 4.99 -10.83
N MET A 552 -18.63 3.66 -10.94
CA MET A 552 -19.05 2.92 -12.14
C MET A 552 -20.56 3.01 -12.37
N ILE A 553 -21.41 2.90 -11.33
CA ILE A 553 -22.86 3.13 -11.50
C ILE A 553 -23.16 4.59 -11.87
N HIS A 554 -22.39 5.55 -11.34
CA HIS A 554 -22.53 6.95 -11.75
C HIS A 554 -22.17 7.18 -13.23
N GLU A 555 -21.11 6.56 -13.77
CA GLU A 555 -20.81 6.68 -15.21
C GLU A 555 -21.80 5.88 -16.09
N ALA A 556 -22.28 4.72 -15.64
CA ALA A 556 -23.35 3.99 -16.32
C ALA A 556 -24.60 4.87 -16.48
N LEU A 557 -24.94 5.65 -15.45
CA LEU A 557 -26.04 6.63 -15.48
C LEU A 557 -25.73 7.85 -16.36
N ARG A 558 -24.47 8.29 -16.51
CA ARG A 558 -24.10 9.31 -17.51
C ARG A 558 -24.29 8.76 -18.93
N GLN A 559 -23.88 7.52 -19.20
CA GLN A 559 -24.10 6.87 -20.49
C GLN A 559 -25.58 6.61 -20.79
N ALA A 560 -26.38 6.22 -19.79
CA ALA A 560 -27.82 6.04 -19.92
C ALA A 560 -28.49 7.34 -20.41
N LYS A 561 -28.17 8.48 -19.78
CA LYS A 561 -28.66 9.80 -20.22
C LYS A 561 -28.23 10.16 -21.65
N ARG A 562 -26.96 9.91 -22.02
CA ARG A 562 -26.47 10.12 -23.40
C ARG A 562 -27.22 9.26 -24.45
N LYS A 563 -27.79 8.13 -24.04
CA LYS A 563 -28.57 7.20 -24.87
C LYS A 563 -30.08 7.39 -24.74
N ASN A 564 -30.55 8.48 -24.11
CA ASN A 564 -31.97 8.75 -23.83
C ASN A 564 -32.69 7.65 -23.03
N ILE A 565 -31.96 6.85 -22.25
CA ILE A 565 -32.54 5.86 -21.34
C ILE A 565 -33.07 6.60 -20.10
N SER A 566 -34.38 6.51 -19.87
CA SER A 566 -35.05 7.01 -18.66
C SER A 566 -34.46 6.39 -17.40
N ILE A 567 -34.32 7.18 -16.33
CA ILE A 567 -33.79 6.72 -15.03
C ILE A 567 -34.86 6.97 -13.97
N PHE A 568 -35.32 5.91 -13.31
CA PHE A 568 -36.43 5.95 -12.35
C PHE A 568 -36.01 5.89 -10.88
N GLU A 569 -34.75 5.59 -10.58
CA GLU A 569 -34.24 5.26 -9.24
C GLU A 569 -32.91 5.97 -8.95
N LYS A 570 -32.50 5.98 -7.67
CA LYS A 570 -31.21 6.54 -7.23
C LYS A 570 -30.05 5.58 -7.56
N PRO A 571 -28.80 6.08 -7.71
CA PRO A 571 -27.64 5.24 -8.00
C PRO A 571 -27.45 4.10 -7.02
N ASP A 572 -27.68 4.37 -5.73
CA ASP A 572 -27.46 3.43 -4.62
C ASP A 572 -28.44 2.23 -4.71
N ILE A 573 -29.73 2.53 -4.97
CA ILE A 573 -30.79 1.53 -5.17
C ILE A 573 -30.54 0.71 -6.45
N LEU A 574 -30.06 1.36 -7.52
CA LEU A 574 -29.73 0.67 -8.76
C LEU A 574 -28.51 -0.25 -8.59
N LEU A 575 -27.51 0.18 -7.84
CA LEU A 575 -26.35 -0.65 -7.51
C LEU A 575 -26.75 -1.83 -6.61
N GLU A 576 -27.54 -1.60 -5.56
CA GLU A 576 -28.10 -2.64 -4.70
C GLU A 576 -28.86 -3.69 -5.52
N ARG A 577 -29.79 -3.26 -6.40
CA ARG A 577 -30.53 -4.15 -7.30
C ARG A 577 -29.62 -4.92 -8.27
N ILE A 578 -28.51 -4.34 -8.72
CA ILE A 578 -27.51 -5.05 -9.55
C ILE A 578 -26.78 -6.11 -8.71
N MET A 579 -26.40 -5.82 -7.46
CA MET A 579 -25.80 -6.82 -6.56
C MET A 579 -26.80 -7.97 -6.30
N THR A 580 -28.06 -7.68 -5.99
CA THR A 580 -29.10 -8.70 -5.80
C THR A 580 -29.31 -9.55 -7.06
N ALA A 581 -29.31 -8.95 -8.25
CA ALA A 581 -29.40 -9.70 -9.51
C ALA A 581 -28.20 -10.65 -9.70
N LYS A 582 -26.96 -10.19 -9.42
CA LYS A 582 -25.77 -11.05 -9.48
C LYS A 582 -25.80 -12.17 -8.43
N GLN A 583 -26.24 -11.90 -7.21
CA GLN A 583 -26.43 -12.90 -6.15
C GLN A 583 -27.47 -13.97 -6.51
N GLN A 584 -28.46 -13.62 -7.35
CA GLN A 584 -29.45 -14.54 -7.92
C GLN A 584 -28.99 -15.22 -9.22
N ILE A 585 -27.74 -14.99 -9.65
CA ILE A 585 -27.15 -15.46 -10.93
C ILE A 585 -27.96 -14.99 -12.16
N LEU A 586 -28.57 -13.80 -12.09
CA LEU A 586 -29.30 -13.19 -13.20
C LEU A 586 -28.38 -12.24 -13.98
N SER A 587 -28.12 -12.57 -15.25
CA SER A 587 -27.57 -11.58 -16.19
C SER A 587 -28.62 -10.50 -16.48
N PRO A 588 -28.25 -9.39 -17.15
CA PRO A 588 -29.23 -8.39 -17.58
C PRO A 588 -30.33 -8.98 -18.48
N ASP A 589 -30.04 -10.06 -19.20
CA ASP A 589 -30.95 -10.66 -20.18
C ASP A 589 -31.90 -11.68 -19.50
N ASP A 590 -31.41 -12.41 -18.49
CA ASP A 590 -32.24 -13.30 -17.67
C ASP A 590 -33.18 -12.49 -16.77
N TYR A 591 -32.70 -11.38 -16.22
CA TYR A 591 -33.50 -10.47 -15.39
C TYR A 591 -34.71 -9.92 -16.15
N LEU A 592 -34.57 -9.66 -17.46
CA LEU A 592 -35.68 -9.20 -18.31
C LEU A 592 -36.73 -10.30 -18.54
N GLN A 593 -36.33 -11.58 -18.54
CA GLN A 593 -37.26 -12.72 -18.67
C GLN A 593 -37.94 -13.05 -17.34
N ALA A 594 -37.26 -12.84 -16.21
CA ALA A 594 -37.77 -13.12 -14.87
C ALA A 594 -38.76 -12.06 -14.33
N VAL A 595 -38.85 -10.88 -14.95
CA VAL A 595 -39.66 -9.75 -14.49
C VAL A 595 -40.66 -9.33 -15.56
N ALA A 596 -41.91 -9.04 -15.18
CA ALA A 596 -42.93 -8.62 -16.12
C ALA A 596 -42.52 -7.37 -16.94
N ASN A 597 -42.60 -7.49 -18.27
CA ASN A 597 -42.21 -6.45 -19.23
C ASN A 597 -42.80 -5.09 -18.87
N SER A 598 -41.92 -4.16 -18.55
CA SER A 598 -42.28 -2.81 -18.13
C SER A 598 -41.12 -1.85 -18.38
N ILE A 599 -41.45 -0.59 -18.67
CA ILE A 599 -40.47 0.46 -19.00
C ILE A 599 -39.40 0.63 -17.88
N LYS A 600 -39.76 0.33 -16.62
CA LYS A 600 -38.83 0.32 -15.49
C LYS A 600 -37.84 -0.87 -15.53
N ALA A 601 -38.29 -2.05 -15.93
CA ALA A 601 -37.43 -3.23 -16.09
C ALA A 601 -36.46 -3.05 -17.26
N GLU A 602 -36.95 -2.58 -18.42
CA GLU A 602 -36.13 -2.28 -19.60
C GLU A 602 -35.06 -1.20 -19.32
N SER A 603 -35.44 -0.15 -18.60
CA SER A 603 -34.52 0.87 -18.05
C SER A 603 -33.43 0.23 -17.19
N PHE A 604 -33.83 -0.53 -16.16
CA PHE A 604 -32.89 -1.18 -15.23
C PHE A 604 -31.90 -2.09 -15.95
N VAL A 605 -32.41 -2.97 -16.82
CA VAL A 605 -31.60 -3.89 -17.64
C VAL A 605 -30.63 -3.13 -18.53
N SER A 606 -31.06 -2.02 -19.14
CA SER A 606 -30.17 -1.18 -19.96
C SER A 606 -29.07 -0.51 -19.13
N ILE A 607 -29.36 -0.06 -17.90
CA ILE A 607 -28.37 0.49 -16.96
C ILE A 607 -27.40 -0.60 -16.47
N TYR A 608 -27.90 -1.80 -16.15
CA TYR A 608 -27.08 -2.95 -15.74
C TYR A 608 -26.14 -3.40 -16.88
N ARG A 609 -26.62 -3.49 -18.14
CA ARG A 609 -25.74 -3.73 -19.31
C ARG A 609 -24.66 -2.64 -19.44
N LEU A 610 -24.98 -1.36 -19.23
CA LEU A 610 -23.99 -0.27 -19.28
C LEU A 610 -22.94 -0.37 -18.16
N TYR A 611 -23.37 -0.70 -16.94
CA TYR A 611 -22.48 -0.95 -15.80
C TYR A 611 -21.53 -2.12 -16.07
N GLN A 612 -22.05 -3.28 -16.52
CA GLN A 612 -21.20 -4.44 -16.80
C GLN A 612 -20.22 -4.21 -17.96
N ASN A 613 -20.60 -3.40 -18.95
CA ASN A 613 -19.71 -2.99 -20.04
C ASN A 613 -18.60 -2.02 -19.59
N LEU A 614 -18.86 -1.15 -18.60
CA LEU A 614 -17.83 -0.31 -17.99
C LEU A 614 -16.79 -1.14 -17.23
N LEU A 615 -17.24 -2.18 -16.52
CA LEU A 615 -16.34 -3.11 -15.83
C LEU A 615 -15.49 -3.91 -16.82
N SER A 616 -16.12 -4.56 -17.80
CA SER A 616 -15.44 -5.47 -18.73
C SER A 616 -14.39 -4.77 -19.61
N PHE A 617 -14.61 -3.50 -19.97
CA PHE A 617 -13.71 -2.71 -20.81
C PHE A 617 -12.30 -2.51 -20.21
N GLN A 618 -12.16 -2.53 -18.88
CA GLN A 618 -10.85 -2.41 -18.20
C GLN A 618 -10.48 -3.67 -17.41
N HIS A 619 -11.19 -4.78 -17.63
CA HIS A 619 -11.06 -6.02 -16.87
C HIS A 619 -11.27 -5.84 -15.35
N PHE A 620 -12.16 -4.92 -14.99
CA PHE A 620 -12.67 -4.79 -13.64
C PHE A 620 -13.74 -5.85 -13.36
N TYR A 621 -13.81 -6.26 -12.10
CA TYR A 621 -14.78 -7.21 -11.55
C TYR A 621 -15.25 -6.64 -10.21
N ASP A 622 -16.56 -6.57 -9.96
CA ASP A 622 -17.03 -6.36 -8.59
C ASP A 622 -16.98 -7.67 -7.78
N TYR A 623 -17.29 -7.58 -6.49
CA TYR A 623 -17.18 -8.74 -5.59
C TYR A 623 -18.16 -9.86 -5.98
N GLU A 624 -19.35 -9.52 -6.46
CA GLU A 624 -20.37 -10.48 -6.88
C GLU A 624 -20.02 -11.12 -8.24
N ASP A 625 -19.33 -10.39 -9.14
CA ASP A 625 -18.77 -10.97 -10.38
C ASP A 625 -17.88 -12.18 -10.11
N LEU A 626 -17.20 -12.28 -8.96
CA LEU A 626 -16.36 -13.44 -8.66
C LEU A 626 -17.17 -14.74 -8.65
N VAL A 627 -18.33 -14.74 -7.99
CA VAL A 627 -19.22 -15.92 -7.92
C VAL A 627 -20.00 -16.06 -9.24
N PHE A 628 -20.57 -14.96 -9.74
CA PHE A 628 -21.36 -14.96 -10.97
C PHE A 628 -20.57 -15.48 -12.18
N GLN A 629 -19.36 -14.97 -12.42
CA GLN A 629 -18.54 -15.35 -13.58
C GLN A 629 -17.94 -16.75 -13.44
N VAL A 630 -17.91 -17.33 -12.23
CA VAL A 630 -17.68 -18.77 -12.03
C VAL A 630 -18.88 -19.57 -12.52
N VAL A 631 -20.07 -19.33 -11.96
CA VAL A 631 -21.28 -20.14 -12.26
C VAL A 631 -21.71 -20.03 -13.73
N VAL A 632 -21.44 -18.91 -14.39
CA VAL A 632 -21.85 -18.66 -15.79
C VAL A 632 -20.78 -19.10 -16.82
N ARG A 633 -19.54 -19.44 -16.42
CA ARG A 633 -18.43 -19.78 -17.36
C ARG A 633 -17.69 -21.10 -17.10
N LEU A 634 -18.01 -21.81 -16.02
CA LEU A 634 -17.29 -23.02 -15.55
C LEU A 634 -18.24 -24.20 -15.36
#